data_AF-A0A929BW43-F1
#
_entry.id   AF-A0A929BW43-F1
#
_cell.length_a   1.000
_cell.length_b   1.000
_cell.length_c   1.000
_cell.angle_alpha   90.00
_cell.angle_beta   90.00
_cell.angle_gamma   90.00
#
_symmetry.space_group_name_H-M   'P 1'
#
loop_
_entity.id
_entity.type
_entity.pdbx_description
1 polymer ?
#
loop_
_entity_poly.entity_id
_entity_poly.type
_entity_poly.pdbx_seq_one_letter_code
_entity_poly.pdbx_strand_id
1 'polypeptide(L)'
;MRPLKKYPALLILCVLGVILVLGLKTVSAYPQAAQNYYLPIVIERVFLNPSFEQEKVGWVFHSNQGDDVVTTAEAHTGIRSAGLGNGNKDRVASIVQKVTVPSDAYAVHYYQKVTSLEECPSDNVVKVFINNNIYQHYNICKDYSSPNWVERFIYLAPYKGQRVEFRLQFESSTSMGNHVYVDDFSFGLP
;
A
#
# COMPACT_ATOMS: atom_id res chain seq x y z
N MET A 1 -14.40 56.02 90.53
CA MET A 1 -15.38 55.03 91.05
C MET A 1 -15.12 53.68 90.40
N ARG A 2 -14.63 52.69 91.18
CA ARG A 2 -14.90 51.25 90.96
C ARG A 2 -16.28 50.94 91.58
N PRO A 3 -16.96 49.84 91.22
CA PRO A 3 -16.70 48.60 91.98
C PRO A 3 -16.71 47.30 91.15
N LEU A 4 -15.96 46.32 91.69
CA LEU A 4 -16.04 44.87 91.43
C LEU A 4 -17.26 44.24 92.13
N LYS A 5 -17.83 43.15 91.57
CA LYS A 5 -18.53 42.05 92.27
C LYS A 5 -18.70 40.87 91.27
N LYS A 6 -18.05 39.70 91.41
CA LYS A 6 -18.17 38.53 92.34
C LYS A 6 -19.09 37.38 91.81
N TYR A 7 -18.43 36.34 91.25
CA TYR A 7 -18.55 34.85 91.35
C TYR A 7 -19.81 34.17 91.97
N PRO A 8 -20.22 32.93 91.57
CA PRO A 8 -19.44 31.70 91.82
C PRO A 8 -19.49 30.54 90.79
N ALA A 9 -18.60 29.58 91.05
CA ALA A 9 -18.33 28.33 90.37
C ALA A 9 -19.38 27.22 90.62
N LEU A 10 -19.52 26.28 89.68
CA LEU A 10 -19.92 24.89 89.90
C LEU A 10 -19.52 24.07 88.66
N LEU A 11 -18.42 23.31 88.71
CA LEU A 11 -18.31 21.87 89.03
C LEU A 11 -18.88 20.91 87.96
N ILE A 12 -17.98 20.02 87.49
CA ILE A 12 -18.21 18.60 87.12
C ILE A 12 -18.78 18.33 85.69
N LEU A 13 -18.38 17.38 84.83
CA LEU A 13 -17.58 16.13 84.88
C LEU A 13 -16.99 15.86 83.46
N CYS A 14 -16.11 14.86 83.38
CA CYS A 14 -15.61 14.11 82.22
C CYS A 14 -16.53 14.09 80.97
N VAL A 15 -16.02 13.91 79.75
CA VAL A 15 -15.79 12.56 79.18
C VAL A 15 -15.22 12.66 77.76
N LEU A 16 -14.20 11.82 77.51
CA LEU A 16 -13.72 11.22 76.26
C LEU A 16 -13.22 12.11 75.11
N GLY A 17 -11.93 11.91 74.83
CA GLY A 17 -11.29 12.38 73.62
C GLY A 17 -11.75 11.65 72.37
N VAL A 18 -11.65 12.38 71.26
CA VAL A 18 -11.39 11.83 69.94
C VAL A 18 -10.32 12.73 69.34
N ILE A 19 -9.05 12.32 69.49
CA ILE A 19 -7.98 12.89 68.69
C ILE A 19 -8.23 12.35 67.27
N LEU A 20 -8.82 13.18 66.42
CA LEU A 20 -8.89 12.93 64.99
C LEU A 20 -7.45 13.08 64.45
N VAL A 21 -6.71 11.97 64.40
CA VAL A 21 -5.44 11.89 63.69
C VAL A 21 -5.76 12.03 62.21
N LEU A 22 -5.68 13.26 61.68
CA LEU A 22 -5.64 13.51 60.25
C LEU A 22 -4.38 12.84 59.71
N GLY A 23 -4.55 11.64 59.18
CA GLY A 23 -3.51 10.93 58.44
C GLY A 23 -3.10 11.76 57.24
N LEU A 24 -1.94 12.41 57.35
CA LEU A 24 -1.18 12.92 56.21
C LEU A 24 -0.82 11.72 55.34
N LYS A 25 -1.62 11.44 54.30
CA LYS A 25 -1.22 10.55 53.22
C LYS A 25 -0.12 11.27 52.46
N THR A 26 1.12 10.85 52.64
CA THR A 26 2.20 11.19 51.74
C THR A 26 1.84 10.65 50.36
N VAL A 27 1.50 11.55 49.43
CA VAL A 27 1.32 11.18 48.03
C VAL A 27 2.72 10.88 47.50
N SER A 28 3.04 9.59 47.38
CA SER A 28 4.22 9.15 46.65
C SER A 28 4.05 9.57 45.19
N ALA A 29 4.84 10.55 44.74
CA ALA A 29 4.95 10.86 43.32
C ALA A 29 5.70 9.69 42.66
N TYR A 30 4.95 8.77 42.06
CA TYR A 30 5.53 7.74 41.22
C TYR A 30 6.23 8.42 40.04
N PRO A 31 7.49 8.07 39.70
CA PRO A 31 8.12 8.58 38.50
C PRO A 31 7.31 8.11 37.30
N GLN A 32 6.76 9.06 36.55
CA GLN A 32 5.99 8.79 35.35
C GLN A 32 6.97 8.28 34.29
N ALA A 33 6.90 6.98 33.99
CA ALA A 33 7.71 6.38 32.93
C ALA A 33 7.41 7.11 31.61
N ALA A 34 8.46 7.57 30.93
CA ALA A 34 8.35 8.17 29.62
C ALA A 34 7.73 7.14 28.65
N GLN A 35 6.51 7.41 28.21
CA GLN A 35 5.84 6.64 27.18
C GLN A 35 6.47 6.99 25.83
N ASN A 36 7.30 6.09 25.31
CA ASN A 36 7.78 6.18 23.94
C ASN A 36 6.62 5.82 23.01
N TYR A 37 5.96 6.83 22.44
CA TYR A 37 4.99 6.64 21.37
C TYR A 37 5.74 6.32 20.08
N TYR A 38 5.73 5.06 19.68
CA TYR A 38 6.14 4.66 18.34
C TYR A 38 4.95 4.89 17.40
N LEU A 39 5.05 5.89 16.53
CA LEU A 39 4.15 5.94 15.37
C LEU A 39 4.49 4.75 14.47
N PRO A 40 3.49 4.01 13.95
CA PRO A 40 3.78 3.06 12.88
C PRO A 40 4.34 3.85 11.70
N ILE A 41 5.61 3.63 11.37
CA ILE A 41 6.14 4.06 10.08
C ILE A 41 5.44 3.17 9.04
N VAL A 42 4.38 3.67 8.42
CA VAL A 42 3.82 3.06 7.21
C VAL A 42 4.79 3.37 6.09
N ILE A 43 5.75 2.48 5.87
CA ILE A 43 6.57 2.57 4.67
C ILE A 43 5.67 2.13 3.51
N GLU A 44 5.32 3.03 2.59
CA GLU A 44 4.54 2.75 1.37
C GLU A 44 5.35 1.89 0.37
N ARG A 45 5.80 0.70 0.80
CA ARG A 45 6.58 -0.26 0.00
C ARG A 45 5.69 -1.12 -0.90
N VAL A 46 4.48 -0.69 -1.20
CA VAL A 46 3.44 -1.61 -1.65
C VAL A 46 2.67 -0.96 -2.79
N PHE A 47 2.56 -1.69 -3.89
CA PHE A 47 1.50 -1.45 -4.86
C PHE A 47 0.17 -1.65 -4.14
N LEU A 48 -0.65 -0.60 -4.09
CA LEU A 48 -2.00 -0.71 -3.57
C LEU A 48 -2.82 -1.60 -4.50
N ASN A 49 -3.56 -2.53 -3.93
CA ASN A 49 -4.37 -3.51 -4.65
C ASN A 49 -3.55 -4.25 -5.73
N PRO A 50 -2.48 -4.94 -5.34
CA PRO A 50 -1.50 -5.50 -6.28
C PRO A 50 -2.05 -6.64 -7.13
N SER A 51 -3.11 -7.30 -6.66
CA SER A 51 -3.80 -8.42 -7.30
C SER A 51 -5.17 -8.05 -7.89
N PHE A 52 -5.48 -6.75 -8.00
CA PHE A 52 -6.70 -6.23 -8.65
C PHE A 52 -8.06 -6.66 -8.04
N GLU A 53 -8.07 -7.28 -6.86
CA GLU A 53 -9.29 -7.80 -6.23
C GLU A 53 -10.29 -6.70 -5.82
N GLN A 54 -9.81 -5.47 -5.65
CA GLN A 54 -10.65 -4.31 -5.37
C GLN A 54 -10.85 -3.46 -6.63
N GLU A 55 -12.09 -3.04 -6.93
CA GLU A 55 -12.31 -2.19 -8.10
C GLU A 55 -11.71 -0.80 -7.89
N LYS A 56 -10.90 -0.34 -8.86
CA LYS A 56 -10.47 1.06 -8.99
C LYS A 56 -9.75 1.62 -7.74
N VAL A 57 -9.13 0.77 -6.93
CA VAL A 57 -8.28 1.17 -5.81
C VAL A 57 -6.82 1.18 -6.25
N GLY A 58 -6.12 2.30 -6.00
CA GLY A 58 -4.67 2.45 -6.20
C GLY A 58 -4.25 2.67 -7.66
N TRP A 59 -4.75 1.85 -8.56
CA TRP A 59 -4.42 1.89 -9.98
C TRP A 59 -5.31 2.86 -10.77
N VAL A 60 -4.68 3.58 -11.69
CA VAL A 60 -5.37 4.29 -12.78
C VAL A 60 -5.31 3.40 -14.01
N PHE A 61 -6.46 3.21 -14.64
CA PHE A 61 -6.63 2.36 -15.81
C PHE A 61 -6.89 3.21 -17.04
N HIS A 62 -6.32 2.83 -18.18
CA HIS A 62 -6.59 3.46 -19.46
C HIS A 62 -6.75 2.40 -20.56
N SER A 63 -7.72 2.61 -21.45
CA SER A 63 -7.90 1.88 -22.70
C SER A 63 -8.38 2.85 -23.77
N ASN A 64 -7.80 2.78 -24.97
CA ASN A 64 -8.28 3.54 -26.13
C ASN A 64 -9.58 2.98 -26.73
N GLN A 65 -10.04 1.81 -26.27
CA GLN A 65 -11.28 1.17 -26.72
C GLN A 65 -12.45 1.38 -25.74
N GLY A 66 -12.21 2.00 -24.58
CA GLY A 66 -13.25 2.32 -23.59
C GLY A 66 -13.78 1.13 -22.79
N ASP A 67 -13.16 -0.05 -22.91
CA ASP A 67 -13.42 -1.23 -22.10
C ASP A 67 -12.71 -1.19 -20.75
N ASP A 68 -13.20 -2.00 -19.80
CA ASP A 68 -12.57 -2.16 -18.50
C ASP A 68 -11.27 -2.97 -18.62
N VAL A 69 -10.21 -2.46 -17.98
CA VAL A 69 -8.90 -3.14 -17.93
C VAL A 69 -8.87 -4.18 -16.81
N VAL A 70 -9.64 -4.00 -15.73
CA VAL A 70 -9.80 -5.04 -14.70
C VAL A 70 -10.82 -6.05 -15.18
N THR A 71 -10.47 -7.33 -15.14
CA THR A 71 -11.29 -8.43 -15.67
C THR A 71 -11.28 -9.62 -14.71
N THR A 72 -12.27 -10.50 -14.85
CA THR A 72 -12.30 -11.81 -14.17
C THR A 72 -11.75 -12.94 -15.03
N ALA A 73 -11.26 -12.63 -16.24
CA ALA A 73 -10.59 -13.58 -17.11
C ALA A 73 -9.14 -13.74 -16.65
N GLU A 74 -8.64 -14.98 -16.62
CA GLU A 74 -7.22 -15.27 -16.39
C GLU A 74 -6.70 -14.51 -15.16
N ALA A 75 -7.15 -14.90 -13.97
CA ALA A 75 -6.56 -14.46 -12.71
C ALA A 75 -5.36 -15.36 -12.36
N HIS A 76 -4.28 -14.79 -11.82
CA HIS A 76 -3.16 -15.58 -11.31
C HIS A 76 -3.47 -16.05 -9.89
N THR A 77 -3.91 -15.11 -9.05
CA THR A 77 -4.51 -15.41 -7.75
C THR A 77 -5.88 -14.74 -7.64
N GLY A 78 -6.72 -15.23 -6.73
CA GLY A 78 -8.06 -14.65 -6.54
C GLY A 78 -8.99 -14.85 -7.74
N ILE A 79 -9.71 -13.79 -8.12
CA ILE A 79 -10.73 -13.84 -9.18
C ILE A 79 -10.56 -12.73 -10.22
N ARG A 80 -9.57 -11.84 -10.07
CA ARG A 80 -9.36 -10.70 -10.97
C ARG A 80 -7.93 -10.58 -11.45
N SER A 81 -7.75 -9.95 -12.59
CA SER A 81 -6.46 -9.52 -13.13
C SER A 81 -6.62 -8.25 -13.96
N ALA A 82 -5.52 -7.70 -14.47
CA ALA A 82 -5.56 -6.66 -15.48
C ALA A 82 -5.35 -7.22 -16.90
N GLY A 83 -6.36 -7.11 -17.75
CA GLY A 83 -6.36 -7.48 -19.17
C GLY A 83 -5.92 -6.34 -20.08
N LEU A 84 -4.60 -6.20 -20.25
CA LEU A 84 -4.02 -5.20 -21.14
C LEU A 84 -4.23 -5.55 -22.62
N GLY A 85 -4.27 -6.83 -22.97
CA GLY A 85 -4.55 -7.32 -24.33
C GLY A 85 -5.79 -8.19 -24.34
N ASN A 86 -6.72 -7.93 -25.26
CA ASN A 86 -7.99 -8.67 -25.40
C ASN A 86 -8.21 -9.19 -26.84
N GLY A 87 -7.13 -9.29 -27.64
CA GLY A 87 -7.19 -9.74 -29.02
C GLY A 87 -7.60 -8.69 -30.06
N ASN A 88 -8.03 -7.50 -29.64
CA ASN A 88 -8.42 -6.45 -30.56
C ASN A 88 -7.21 -5.75 -31.20
N LYS A 89 -7.38 -5.36 -32.47
CA LYS A 89 -6.41 -4.53 -33.20
C LYS A 89 -6.31 -3.11 -32.64
N ASP A 90 -5.18 -2.48 -32.92
CA ASP A 90 -4.90 -1.06 -32.63
C ASP A 90 -5.17 -0.70 -31.16
N ARG A 91 -5.00 -1.68 -30.25
CA ARG A 91 -5.31 -1.54 -28.84
C ARG A 91 -4.15 -0.86 -28.12
N VAL A 92 -4.47 0.11 -27.29
CA VAL A 92 -3.57 0.69 -26.31
C VAL A 92 -4.26 0.63 -24.96
N ALA A 93 -3.71 -0.15 -24.03
CA ALA A 93 -4.22 -0.23 -22.67
C ALA A 93 -3.08 -0.20 -21.65
N SER A 94 -3.33 0.40 -20.49
CA SER A 94 -2.31 0.54 -19.44
C SER A 94 -2.89 0.56 -18.04
N ILE A 95 -2.02 0.20 -17.09
CA ILE A 95 -2.18 0.40 -15.66
C ILE A 95 -1.10 1.34 -15.16
N VAL A 96 -1.47 2.26 -14.29
CA VAL A 96 -0.57 3.28 -13.74
C VAL A 96 -0.73 3.36 -12.23
N GLN A 97 0.39 3.42 -11.50
CA GLN A 97 0.38 3.71 -10.07
C GLN A 97 1.63 4.51 -9.67
N LYS A 98 1.44 5.47 -8.75
CA LYS A 98 2.57 6.15 -8.11
C LYS A 98 3.03 5.34 -6.91
N VAL A 99 4.27 4.88 -6.95
CA VAL A 99 4.85 4.02 -5.92
C VAL A 99 6.18 4.60 -5.43
N THR A 100 6.51 4.33 -4.17
CA THR A 100 7.84 4.63 -3.63
C THR A 100 8.70 3.40 -3.79
N VAL A 101 9.75 3.47 -4.60
CA VAL A 101 10.68 2.34 -4.78
C VAL A 101 11.46 2.14 -3.49
N PRO A 102 11.38 0.97 -2.83
CA PRO A 102 12.13 0.73 -1.61
C PRO A 102 13.65 0.79 -1.84
N SER A 103 14.41 1.26 -0.86
CA SER A 103 15.88 1.37 -0.95
C SER A 103 16.58 0.00 -0.90
N ASP A 104 15.94 -0.98 -0.26
CA ASP A 104 16.42 -2.32 0.04
C ASP A 104 15.76 -3.42 -0.83
N ALA A 105 14.61 -3.15 -1.46
CA ALA A 105 13.88 -4.07 -2.34
C ALA A 105 13.38 -3.32 -3.59
N TYR A 106 14.14 -3.36 -4.67
CA TYR A 106 13.98 -2.45 -5.82
C TYR A 106 13.73 -3.19 -7.14
N ALA A 107 13.46 -4.49 -7.08
CA ALA A 107 12.89 -5.23 -8.21
C ALA A 107 11.37 -5.18 -8.08
N VAL A 108 10.67 -4.81 -9.16
CA VAL A 108 9.22 -5.03 -9.27
C VAL A 108 9.03 -6.45 -9.79
N HIS A 109 8.27 -7.24 -9.05
CA HIS A 109 7.81 -8.57 -9.42
C HIS A 109 6.34 -8.49 -9.81
N TYR A 110 5.96 -9.18 -10.87
CA TYR A 110 4.56 -9.37 -11.24
C TYR A 110 4.45 -10.63 -12.10
N TYR A 111 3.26 -11.20 -12.16
CA TYR A 111 2.98 -12.32 -13.05
C TYR A 111 2.37 -11.80 -14.35
N GLN A 112 2.78 -12.42 -15.45
CA GLN A 112 2.29 -12.12 -16.79
C GLN A 112 1.91 -13.40 -17.53
N LYS A 113 0.75 -13.37 -18.18
CA LYS A 113 0.32 -14.38 -19.13
C LYS A 113 0.10 -13.71 -20.48
N VAL A 114 0.73 -14.26 -21.51
CA VAL A 114 0.73 -13.71 -22.87
C VAL A 114 0.33 -14.80 -23.85
N THR A 115 -0.66 -14.53 -24.68
CA THR A 115 -0.96 -15.36 -25.84
C THR A 115 -0.92 -14.53 -27.11
N SER A 116 -0.27 -15.06 -28.15
CA SER A 116 -0.21 -14.44 -29.46
C SER A 116 -0.13 -15.51 -30.54
N LEU A 117 -0.80 -15.28 -31.66
CA LEU A 117 -0.74 -16.14 -32.84
C LEU A 117 0.25 -15.64 -33.90
N GLU A 118 0.95 -14.53 -33.63
CA GLU A 118 1.79 -13.85 -34.62
C GLU A 118 3.21 -14.39 -34.62
N GLU A 119 3.77 -14.56 -35.81
CA GLU A 119 5.19 -14.88 -35.95
C GLU A 119 6.07 -13.69 -35.53
N CYS A 120 7.28 -13.99 -35.05
CA CYS A 120 8.23 -12.97 -34.62
C CYS A 120 9.08 -12.45 -35.81
N PRO A 121 9.48 -11.16 -35.81
CA PRO A 121 9.10 -10.10 -34.88
C PRO A 121 7.70 -9.54 -35.18
N SER A 122 6.96 -9.17 -34.14
CA SER A 122 5.66 -8.49 -34.26
C SER A 122 5.78 -7.02 -33.85
N ASP A 123 4.80 -6.20 -34.24
CA ASP A 123 4.70 -4.82 -33.79
C ASP A 123 3.93 -4.68 -32.46
N ASN A 124 3.49 -5.79 -31.86
CA ASN A 124 2.82 -5.81 -30.57
C ASN A 124 3.86 -5.72 -29.45
N VAL A 125 3.71 -4.77 -28.55
CA VAL A 125 4.75 -4.44 -27.58
C VAL A 125 4.17 -4.19 -26.19
N VAL A 126 4.83 -4.74 -25.19
CA VAL A 126 4.65 -4.30 -23.79
C VAL A 126 5.75 -3.31 -23.46
N LYS A 127 5.36 -2.17 -22.90
CA LYS A 127 6.24 -1.09 -22.47
C LYS A 127 6.08 -0.84 -20.98
N VAL A 128 7.21 -0.71 -20.30
CA VAL A 128 7.30 -0.22 -18.93
C VAL A 128 7.75 1.23 -19.00
N PHE A 129 7.03 2.11 -18.32
CA PHE A 129 7.42 3.49 -18.17
C PHE A 129 7.68 3.82 -16.71
N ILE A 130 8.71 4.63 -16.48
CA ILE A 130 9.03 5.23 -15.19
C ILE A 130 9.07 6.75 -15.39
N ASN A 131 8.21 7.48 -14.67
CA ASN A 131 8.06 8.93 -14.81
C ASN A 131 7.86 9.35 -16.29
N ASN A 132 6.95 8.66 -16.97
CA ASN A 132 6.58 8.87 -18.37
C ASN A 132 7.69 8.61 -19.42
N ASN A 133 8.88 8.16 -19.02
CA ASN A 133 9.94 7.71 -19.92
C ASN A 133 9.86 6.21 -20.14
N ILE A 134 10.06 5.74 -21.37
CA ILE A 134 10.16 4.29 -21.64
C ILE A 134 11.41 3.78 -20.93
N TYR A 135 11.21 2.87 -19.97
CA TYR A 135 12.28 2.24 -19.22
C TYR A 135 12.67 0.89 -19.83
N GLN A 136 11.68 0.11 -20.27
CA GLN A 136 11.87 -1.18 -20.93
C GLN A 136 10.74 -1.40 -21.93
N HIS A 137 11.02 -2.14 -22.99
CA HIS A 137 9.98 -2.68 -23.86
C HIS A 137 10.39 -4.04 -24.41
N TYR A 138 9.42 -4.84 -24.83
CA TYR A 138 9.64 -6.11 -25.53
C TYR A 138 8.43 -6.49 -26.38
N ASN A 139 8.69 -7.19 -27.48
CA ASN A 139 7.66 -7.63 -28.40
C ASN A 139 6.90 -8.84 -27.85
N ILE A 140 5.64 -8.97 -28.27
CA ILE A 140 4.78 -10.11 -28.00
C ILE A 140 4.47 -10.80 -29.31
N CYS A 141 4.91 -12.04 -29.44
CA CYS A 141 4.67 -12.89 -30.59
C CYS A 141 4.66 -14.36 -30.12
N LYS A 142 4.45 -15.29 -31.04
CA LYS A 142 4.30 -16.72 -30.80
C LYS A 142 5.46 -17.35 -30.03
N ASP A 143 6.71 -16.95 -30.31
CA ASP A 143 7.89 -17.47 -29.60
C ASP A 143 7.94 -17.00 -28.13
N TYR A 144 7.27 -15.90 -27.81
CA TYR A 144 7.14 -15.36 -26.44
C TYR A 144 5.76 -15.61 -25.83
N SER A 145 4.90 -16.36 -26.53
CA SER A 145 3.57 -16.74 -26.05
C SER A 145 3.72 -17.85 -25.01
N SER A 146 3.17 -17.63 -23.82
CA SER A 146 3.10 -18.62 -22.76
C SER A 146 1.64 -18.75 -22.28
N PRO A 147 1.01 -19.92 -22.44
CA PRO A 147 -0.33 -20.16 -21.89
C PRO A 147 -0.33 -20.21 -20.36
N ASN A 148 0.84 -20.28 -19.74
CA ASN A 148 1.05 -20.26 -18.29
C ASN A 148 1.49 -18.87 -17.83
N TRP A 149 1.20 -18.57 -16.57
CA TRP A 149 1.75 -17.41 -15.88
C TRP A 149 3.26 -17.52 -15.72
N VAL A 150 3.95 -16.44 -16.03
CA VAL A 150 5.40 -16.30 -15.91
C VAL A 150 5.69 -15.08 -15.06
N GLU A 151 6.54 -15.24 -14.05
CA GLU A 151 7.01 -14.11 -13.25
C GLU A 151 7.93 -13.21 -14.08
N ARG A 152 7.75 -11.90 -13.96
CA ARG A 152 8.52 -10.86 -14.63
C ARG A 152 9.17 -9.96 -13.60
N PHE A 153 10.39 -9.54 -13.91
CA PHE A 153 11.20 -8.69 -13.05
C PHE A 153 11.53 -7.39 -13.77
N ILE A 154 11.39 -6.26 -13.07
CA ILE A 154 11.85 -4.94 -13.52
C ILE A 154 12.75 -4.35 -12.45
N TYR A 155 14.04 -4.27 -12.74
CA TYR A 155 15.02 -3.71 -11.81
C TYR A 155 14.95 -2.17 -11.83
N LEU A 156 14.54 -1.56 -10.73
CA LEU A 156 14.43 -0.11 -10.55
C LEU A 156 15.55 0.45 -9.66
N ALA A 157 16.75 -0.13 -9.72
CA ALA A 157 17.90 0.28 -8.91
C ALA A 157 18.22 1.79 -8.99
N PRO A 158 18.11 2.48 -10.14
CA PRO A 158 18.33 3.94 -10.21
C PRO A 158 17.31 4.77 -9.42
N TYR A 159 16.17 4.20 -9.06
CA TYR A 159 15.04 4.89 -8.44
C TYR A 159 14.89 4.56 -6.95
N LYS A 160 15.82 3.82 -6.33
CA LYS A 160 15.79 3.49 -4.88
C LYS A 160 15.48 4.72 -4.01
N GLY A 161 14.49 4.58 -3.14
CA GLY A 161 14.03 5.63 -2.22
C GLY A 161 13.22 6.75 -2.88
N GLN A 162 13.01 6.72 -4.20
CA GLN A 162 12.29 7.75 -4.93
C GLN A 162 10.83 7.35 -5.14
N ARG A 163 9.95 8.36 -5.12
CA ARG A 163 8.58 8.20 -5.59
C ARG A 163 8.56 8.32 -7.11
N VAL A 164 8.07 7.28 -7.78
CA VAL A 164 7.97 7.23 -9.24
C VAL A 164 6.56 6.94 -9.68
N GLU A 165 6.21 7.37 -10.89
CA GLU A 165 5.05 6.87 -11.61
C GLU A 165 5.46 5.63 -12.40
N PHE A 166 4.95 4.48 -11.99
CA PHE A 166 5.08 3.22 -12.71
C PHE A 166 3.90 3.05 -13.64
N ARG A 167 4.17 2.76 -14.92
CA ARG A 167 3.14 2.38 -15.89
C ARG A 167 3.57 1.13 -16.64
N LEU A 168 2.66 0.17 -16.73
CA LEU A 168 2.74 -0.95 -17.66
C LEU A 168 1.69 -0.75 -18.75
N GLN A 169 2.12 -0.80 -20.01
CA GLN A 169 1.27 -0.54 -21.17
C GLN A 169 1.47 -1.62 -22.22
N PHE A 170 0.37 -2.05 -22.82
CA PHE A 170 0.37 -2.85 -24.03
C PHE A 170 -0.08 -2.00 -25.21
N GLU A 171 0.62 -2.14 -26.33
CA GLU A 171 0.24 -1.59 -27.62
C GLU A 171 0.18 -2.72 -28.64
N SER A 172 -0.96 -2.83 -29.31
CA SER A 172 -1.18 -3.72 -30.44
C SER A 172 -1.44 -2.93 -31.71
N SER A 173 -0.96 -3.42 -32.83
CA SER A 173 -1.24 -2.88 -34.18
C SER A 173 -2.00 -3.88 -35.07
N THR A 174 -2.42 -5.02 -34.53
CA THR A 174 -2.86 -6.19 -35.31
C THR A 174 -4.03 -6.93 -34.66
N SER A 175 -4.83 -7.64 -35.44
CA SER A 175 -6.04 -8.33 -34.96
C SER A 175 -5.83 -9.80 -34.58
N MET A 176 -4.60 -10.30 -34.47
CA MET A 176 -4.34 -11.76 -34.38
C MET A 176 -4.35 -12.32 -32.95
N GLY A 177 -5.32 -11.90 -32.13
CA GLY A 177 -5.59 -12.56 -30.85
C GLY A 177 -4.50 -12.37 -29.79
N ASN A 178 -3.88 -11.19 -29.75
CA ASN A 178 -2.90 -10.84 -28.72
C ASN A 178 -3.61 -10.58 -27.38
N HIS A 179 -3.46 -11.51 -26.43
CA HIS A 179 -3.94 -11.33 -25.07
C HIS A 179 -2.79 -11.15 -24.11
N VAL A 180 -2.95 -10.22 -23.18
CA VAL A 180 -1.93 -9.89 -22.18
C VAL A 180 -2.64 -9.66 -20.87
N TYR A 181 -2.39 -10.54 -19.91
CA TYR A 181 -2.89 -10.45 -18.54
C TYR A 181 -1.72 -10.25 -17.59
N VAL A 182 -1.92 -9.41 -16.58
CA VAL A 182 -0.93 -9.16 -15.52
C VAL A 182 -1.58 -9.18 -14.15
N ASP A 183 -0.82 -9.63 -13.15
CA ASP A 183 -1.32 -9.83 -11.81
C ASP A 183 -0.20 -9.77 -10.74
N ASP A 184 -0.60 -9.66 -9.48
CA ASP A 184 0.24 -9.84 -8.28
C ASP A 184 1.54 -9.00 -8.23
N PHE A 185 1.38 -7.68 -8.28
CA PHE A 185 2.52 -6.75 -8.24
C PHE A 185 3.16 -6.62 -6.85
N SER A 186 4.49 -6.71 -6.75
CA SER A 186 5.20 -6.49 -5.50
C SER A 186 6.60 -5.93 -5.69
N PHE A 187 7.20 -5.43 -4.61
CA PHE A 187 8.63 -5.13 -4.55
C PHE A 187 9.37 -6.27 -3.85
N GLY A 188 10.50 -6.67 -4.41
CA GLY A 188 11.35 -7.71 -3.87
C GLY A 188 12.84 -7.43 -4.03
N LEU A 189 13.63 -8.37 -3.52
CA LEU A 189 15.06 -8.42 -3.77
C LEU A 189 15.31 -8.85 -5.23
N PRO A 190 16.42 -8.38 -5.83
CA PRO A 190 16.73 -8.67 -7.23
C PRO A 190 17.02 -10.15 -7.53
#